data_AF-A0A7C5BD58-F1
#
_entry.id   AF-A0A7C5BD58-F1
#
_cell.length_a   1.000
_cell.length_b   1.000
_cell.length_c   1.000
_cell.angle_alpha   90.00
_cell.angle_beta   90.00
_cell.angle_gamma   90.00
#
_symmetry.space_group_name_H-M   'P 1'
#
loop_
_entity.id
_entity.type
_entity.pdbx_description
1 polymer ?
#
loop_
_entity_poly.entity_id
_entity_poly.type
_entity_poly.pdbx_seq_one_letter_code
_entity_poly.pdbx_strand_id
1 'polypeptide(L)'
;MKVILMVLKDLYGAGILFFYYVKWFIFLGLPVLYFALDYKQNMILNILWVWCLFLIIKDVIFKFVLKKSHCDSGSCSSRGK
;
A
#
# COMPACT_ATOMS: atom_id res chain seq x y z
N MET A 1 20.20 -5.94 -20.71
CA MET A 1 19.92 -5.88 -19.26
C MET A 1 19.29 -4.56 -18.80
N LYS A 2 19.77 -3.39 -19.23
CA LYS A 2 19.25 -2.07 -18.82
C LYS A 2 17.75 -1.84 -19.14
N VAL A 3 17.26 -2.33 -20.28
CA VAL A 3 15.85 -2.17 -20.72
C VAL A 3 14.87 -2.87 -19.77
N ILE A 4 15.17 -4.10 -19.35
CA ILE A 4 14.33 -4.87 -18.42
C ILE A 4 14.21 -4.16 -17.07
N LEU A 5 15.29 -3.53 -16.60
CA LEU A 5 15.32 -2.83 -15.33
C LEU A 5 14.48 -1.53 -15.36
N MET A 6 14.41 -0.85 -16.51
CA MET A 6 13.49 0.28 -16.72
C MET A 6 12.04 -0.16 -16.70
N VAL A 7 11.69 -1.20 -17.46
CA VAL A 7 10.31 -1.71 -17.53
C VAL A 7 9.85 -2.23 -16.16
N LEU A 8 10.70 -2.95 -15.43
CA LEU A 8 10.38 -3.39 -14.07
C LEU A 8 10.13 -2.20 -13.16
N LYS A 9 10.91 -1.11 -13.25
CA LYS A 9 10.73 0.06 -12.39
C LYS A 9 9.43 0.81 -12.69
N ASP A 10 9.07 0.91 -13.97
CA ASP A 10 7.82 1.52 -14.42
C ASP A 10 6.61 0.67 -14.03
N LEU A 11 6.68 -0.64 -14.27
CA LEU A 11 5.64 -1.60 -13.92
C LEU A 11 5.47 -1.70 -12.40
N TYR A 12 6.55 -1.56 -11.63
CA TYR A 12 6.49 -1.51 -10.17
C TYR A 12 5.81 -0.23 -9.68
N GLY A 13 6.10 0.91 -10.31
CA GLY A 13 5.44 2.19 -10.01
C GLY A 13 3.95 2.18 -10.34
N ALA A 14 3.60 1.74 -11.55
CA ALA A 14 2.22 1.57 -11.98
C ALA A 14 1.48 0.54 -11.13
N GLY A 15 2.13 -0.58 -10.79
CA GLY A 15 1.61 -1.61 -9.91
C GLY A 15 1.31 -1.10 -8.51
N ILE A 16 2.22 -0.34 -7.88
CA ILE A 16 1.98 0.27 -6.57
C ILE A 16 0.77 1.20 -6.60
N LEU A 17 0.64 2.01 -7.65
CA LEU A 17 -0.49 2.94 -7.79
C LEU A 17 -1.81 2.18 -8.02
N PHE A 18 -1.78 1.15 -8.84
CA PHE A 18 -2.93 0.27 -9.07
C PHE A 18 -3.38 -0.41 -7.78
N PHE A 19 -2.44 -1.05 -7.06
CA PHE A 19 -2.72 -1.66 -5.76
C PHE A 19 -3.20 -0.62 -4.73
N TYR A 20 -2.73 0.64 -4.78
CA TYR A 20 -3.18 1.70 -3.90
C TYR A 20 -4.69 1.97 -4.01
N TYR A 21 -5.22 2.02 -5.24
CA TYR A 21 -6.66 2.22 -5.48
C TYR A 21 -7.47 0.93 -5.30
N VAL A 22 -6.98 -0.20 -5.80
CA VAL A 22 -7.72 -1.47 -5.84
C VAL A 22 -7.77 -2.17 -4.48
N LYS A 23 -6.83 -1.87 -3.60
CA LYS A 23 -6.77 -2.39 -2.22
C LYS A 23 -8.09 -2.30 -1.47
N TRP A 24 -8.78 -1.16 -1.54
CA TRP A 24 -10.07 -1.00 -0.87
C TRP A 24 -11.17 -1.84 -1.51
N PHE A 25 -11.13 -1.98 -2.85
CA PHE A 25 -12.08 -2.80 -3.59
C PHE A 25 -11.93 -4.29 -3.28
N ILE A 26 -10.70 -4.80 -3.18
CA ILE A 26 -10.44 -6.20 -2.79
C ILE A 26 -10.78 -6.40 -1.30
N PHE A 27 -10.43 -5.44 -0.45
CA PHE A 27 -10.64 -5.56 0.99
C PHE A 27 -12.13 -5.56 1.38
N LEU A 28 -12.97 -4.73 0.71
CA LEU A 28 -14.42 -4.68 0.90
C LEU A 28 -15.17 -5.69 0.01
N GLY A 29 -14.68 -5.92 -1.20
CA GLY A 29 -15.32 -6.79 -2.18
C GLY A 29 -15.32 -8.25 -1.77
N LEU A 30 -14.23 -8.75 -1.15
CA LEU A 30 -14.19 -10.14 -0.66
C LEU A 30 -15.23 -10.44 0.44
N PRO A 31 -15.29 -9.69 1.56
CA PRO A 31 -16.27 -9.97 2.60
C PRO A 31 -17.70 -9.79 2.10
N VAL A 32 -17.95 -8.81 1.21
CA VAL A 32 -19.25 -8.65 0.55
C VAL A 32 -19.58 -9.86 -0.32
N LEU A 33 -18.63 -10.38 -1.10
CA LEU A 33 -18.86 -11.53 -1.96
C LEU A 33 -19.06 -12.84 -1.16
N TYR A 34 -18.35 -12.97 -0.03
CA TYR A 34 -18.55 -14.09 0.89
C TYR A 34 -19.92 -14.04 1.60
N PHE A 35 -20.36 -12.85 2.05
CA PHE A 35 -21.65 -12.70 2.74
C PHE A 35 -22.86 -12.69 1.80
N ALA A 36 -22.74 -12.12 0.60
CA ALA A 36 -23.87 -11.94 -0.31
C ALA A 36 -24.08 -13.13 -1.26
N LEU A 37 -23.02 -13.86 -1.61
CA LEU A 37 -23.07 -14.91 -2.65
C LEU A 37 -22.70 -16.32 -2.14
N ASP A 38 -22.44 -16.49 -0.83
CA ASP A 38 -21.92 -17.76 -0.24
C ASP A 38 -20.77 -18.34 -1.09
N TYR A 39 -19.91 -17.47 -1.60
CA TYR A 39 -18.91 -17.84 -2.59
C TYR A 39 -17.92 -18.82 -1.95
N LYS A 40 -17.63 -19.93 -2.64
CA LYS A 40 -16.73 -20.97 -2.12
C LYS A 40 -15.40 -20.37 -1.68
N GLN A 41 -15.00 -20.68 -0.45
CA GLN A 41 -13.73 -20.23 0.14
C GLN A 41 -12.58 -20.72 -0.73
N ASN A 42 -12.06 -19.83 -1.59
CA ASN A 42 -10.97 -20.13 -2.50
C ASN A 42 -9.67 -19.62 -1.90
N MET A 43 -8.70 -20.52 -1.71
CA MET A 43 -7.38 -20.17 -1.16
C MET A 43 -6.69 -19.02 -1.93
N ILE A 44 -6.92 -18.93 -3.25
CA ILE A 44 -6.43 -17.81 -4.08
C ILE A 44 -6.92 -16.46 -3.57
N LEU A 45 -8.22 -16.32 -3.27
CA LEU A 45 -8.79 -15.05 -2.81
C LEU A 45 -8.26 -14.70 -1.43
N ASN A 46 -8.09 -15.69 -0.56
CA ASN A 46 -7.54 -15.48 0.77
C ASN A 46 -6.07 -15.03 0.71
N ILE A 47 -5.24 -15.66 -0.14
CA ILE A 47 -3.85 -15.23 -0.38
C ILE A 47 -3.80 -13.81 -0.93
N LEU A 48 -4.68 -13.47 -1.88
CA LEU A 48 -4.71 -12.16 -2.55
C LEU A 48 -5.11 -11.04 -1.57
N TRP A 49 -6.05 -11.34 -0.67
CA TRP A 49 -6.48 -10.44 0.38
C TRP A 49 -5.39 -10.22 1.44
N VAL A 50 -4.72 -11.29 1.90
CA VAL A 50 -3.56 -11.20 2.81
C VAL A 50 -2.42 -10.42 2.16
N TRP A 51 -2.18 -10.60 0.86
CA TRP A 51 -1.17 -9.85 0.11
C TRP A 51 -1.50 -8.36 0.05
N CYS A 52 -2.77 -8.01 -0.19
CA CYS A 52 -3.23 -6.63 -0.08
C CYS A 52 -2.97 -6.06 1.31
N LEU A 53 -3.30 -6.80 2.37
CA LEU A 53 -3.09 -6.43 3.77
C LEU A 53 -1.61 -6.14 4.08
N PHE A 54 -0.72 -7.01 3.62
CA PHE A 54 0.73 -6.82 3.74
C PHE A 54 1.22 -5.54 3.07
N LEU A 55 0.74 -5.25 1.85
CA LEU A 55 1.05 -3.99 1.14
C LEU A 55 0.57 -2.76 1.93
N ILE A 56 -0.61 -2.81 2.56
CA ILE A 56 -1.11 -1.73 3.45
C ILE A 56 -0.15 -1.50 4.61
N ILE A 57 0.21 -2.58 5.30
CA ILE A 57 1.04 -2.53 6.49
C ILE A 57 2.39 -1.92 6.13
N LYS A 58 3.00 -2.35 5.02
CA LYS A 58 4.28 -1.79 4.57
C LYS A 58 4.20 -0.30 4.29
N ASP A 59 3.12 0.17 3.66
CA ASP A 59 2.89 1.59 3.35
C ASP A 59 2.67 2.43 4.61
N VAL A 60 1.87 1.91 5.56
CA VAL A 60 1.64 2.53 6.87
C VAL A 60 2.94 2.59 7.65
N ILE A 61 3.70 1.49 7.75
CA ILE A 61 5.00 1.46 8.42
C ILE A 61 5.96 2.44 7.77
N PHE A 62 6.04 2.49 6.44
CA PHE A 62 6.92 3.43 5.74
C PHE A 62 6.53 4.88 6.03
N LYS A 63 5.23 5.22 5.99
CA LYS A 63 4.73 6.54 6.40
C LYS A 63 4.99 6.83 7.88
N PHE A 64 4.81 5.87 8.78
CA PHE A 64 4.96 6.07 10.22
C PHE A 64 6.44 6.20 10.62
N VAL A 65 7.33 5.43 9.99
CA VAL A 65 8.78 5.47 10.20
C VAL A 65 9.39 6.74 9.60
N LEU A 66 9.04 7.13 8.37
CA LEU A 66 9.55 8.37 7.76
C LEU A 66 8.94 9.63 8.37
N LYS A 67 7.70 9.59 8.88
CA LYS A 67 7.13 10.74 9.59
C LYS A 67 7.84 11.00 10.93
N LYS A 68 8.53 10.00 11.49
CA LYS A 68 9.35 10.18 12.69
C LYS A 68 10.63 11.00 12.42
N SER A 69 11.11 11.11 11.17
CA SER A 69 12.29 11.92 10.85
C SER A 69 11.99 13.37 10.45
N HIS A 70 10.71 13.74 10.26
CA HIS A 70 10.32 15.10 9.82
C HIS A 70 9.58 15.94 10.89
N CYS A 71 9.65 15.54 12.17
CA CYS A 71 9.47 16.47 13.29
C CYS A 71 10.80 16.51 14.06
N ASP A 72 11.73 17.37 13.63
CA ASP A 72 11.87 18.78 14.06
C ASP A 72 12.68 18.83 15.37
N SER A 73 14.01 19.01 15.32
CA SER A 73 14.66 20.28 14.94
C SER A 73 14.07 21.47 15.71
N GLY A 74 14.04 21.38 17.04
CA GLY A 74 13.67 22.47 17.94
C GLY A 74 14.59 23.71 17.91
N SER A 75 15.04 24.17 16.74
CA SER A 75 15.78 25.42 16.60
C SER A 75 15.62 26.09 15.22
N CYS A 76 14.39 26.26 14.75
CA CYS A 76 14.08 27.34 13.81
C CYS A 76 13.07 28.29 14.45
N SER A 77 13.47 28.92 15.57
CA SER A 77 12.72 30.04 16.13
C SER A 77 13.14 31.32 15.40
N SER A 78 12.22 31.82 14.58
CA SER A 78 12.22 33.18 14.07
C SER A 78 12.44 34.18 15.22
N ARG A 79 13.48 35.01 15.12
CA ARG A 79 13.51 36.29 15.82
C ARG A 79 14.18 37.32 14.93
N GLY A 80 13.34 38.11 14.27
CA GLY A 80 13.73 39.43 13.81
C GLY A 80 14.09 40.29 15.02
N LYS A 81 15.28 40.89 14.94
CA LYS A 81 15.60 42.25 15.35
C LYS A 81 16.70 42.75 14.43
#